data_AF-A0A3N7A652-F1
#
_entry.id   AF-A0A3N7A652-F1
#
_cell.length_a   1.000
_cell.length_b   1.000
_cell.length_c   1.000
_cell.angle_alpha   90.00
_cell.angle_beta   90.00
_cell.angle_gamma   90.00
#
_symmetry.space_group_name_H-M   'P 1'
#
loop_
_entity.id
_entity.type
_entity.pdbx_description
1 polymer ?
#
loop_
_entity_poly.entity_id
_entity_poly.type
_entity_poly.pdbx_seq_one_letter_code
_entity_poly.pdbx_strand_id
1 'polypeptide(L)' 'MKSIEEFKVKAPSGKVITLQNIGKGRTYLDFGSTKLPRDFVGYRIKDTDNIAEPQKDGTFKIKGVQDTYSRI' A
#
# COMPACT_ATOMS: atom_id res chain seq x y z
N MET A 1 11.25 14.84 1.70
CA MET A 1 10.33 13.84 1.15
C MET A 1 10.83 12.48 1.61
N LYS A 2 10.05 11.68 2.36
CA LYS A 2 10.40 10.28 2.67
C LYS A 2 9.12 9.44 2.60
N SER A 3 8.80 8.95 1.40
CA SER A 3 8.16 7.65 1.31
C SER A 3 9.17 6.70 1.94
N ILE A 4 8.83 6.14 3.11
CA ILE A 4 9.83 5.49 3.96
C ILE A 4 10.33 4.20 3.30
N GLU A 5 9.45 3.50 2.59
CA GLU A 5 9.77 2.26 1.88
C GLU A 5 8.75 2.00 0.77
N GLU A 6 9.21 1.58 -0.41
CA GLU A 6 8.37 1.04 -1.49
C GLU A 6 8.81 -0.39 -1.75
N PHE A 7 7.88 -1.33 -1.84
CA PHE A 7 8.18 -2.74 -2.10
C PHE A 7 7.08 -3.41 -2.90
N LYS A 8 7.44 -4.47 -3.62
CA LYS A 8 6.50 -5.22 -4.44
C LYS A 8 5.88 -6.34 -3.62
N VAL A 9 4.61 -6.60 -3.88
CA VAL A 9 3.88 -7.73 -3.33
C VAL A 9 3.16 -8.47 -4.45
N LYS A 10 3.05 -9.78 -4.31
CA LYS A 10 2.45 -10.68 -5.30
C LYS A 10 1.28 -11.43 -4.69
N ALA A 11 0.16 -11.43 -5.40
CA ALA A 11 -1.00 -12.26 -5.11
C ALA A 11 -0.79 -13.71 -5.57
N PRO A 12 -1.51 -14.68 -4.99
CA PRO A 12 -1.50 -16.07 -5.45
C PRO A 12 -1.97 -16.21 -6.90
N SER A 13 -2.82 -15.30 -7.37
CA SER A 13 -3.24 -15.18 -8.78
C SER A 13 -2.11 -14.77 -9.74
N GLY A 14 -0.93 -14.42 -9.24
CA GLY A 14 0.21 -13.97 -10.04
C GLY A 14 0.28 -12.45 -10.23
N LYS A 15 -0.76 -11.71 -9.80
CA LYS A 15 -0.80 -10.24 -9.87
C LYS A 15 0.26 -9.62 -8.96
N VAL A 16 1.11 -8.78 -9.53
CA VAL A 16 2.13 -8.02 -8.79
C VAL A 16 1.69 -6.57 -8.67
N ILE A 17 1.79 -6.01 -7.47
CA ILE A 17 1.54 -4.59 -7.21
C ILE A 17 2.67 -4.02 -6.37
N THR A 18 2.79 -2.70 -6.34
CA THR A 18 3.77 -2.00 -5.51
C THR A 18 3.06 -1.37 -4.34
N LEU A 19 3.49 -1.65 -3.11
CA LEU A 19 3.04 -0.96 -1.92
C LEU A 19 4.01 0.16 -1.56
N GLN A 20 3.45 1.29 -1.13
CA GLN A 20 4.20 2.41 -0.57
C GLN A 20 3.82 2.54 0.90
N ASN A 21 4.83 2.50 1.78
CA ASN A 21 4.66 2.77 3.19
C ASN A 21 4.48 4.29 3.39
N ILE A 22 3.32 4.66 3.91
CA ILE A 22 2.95 6.03 4.25
C ILE A 22 3.16 6.18 5.75
N GLY A 23 4.24 6.87 6.11
CA GLY A 23 4.54 7.22 7.50
C GLY A 23 3.78 8.46 7.96
N LYS A 24 3.82 8.71 9.28
CA LYS A 24 3.24 9.90 9.89
C LYS A 24 3.86 11.18 9.31
N GLY A 25 3.06 12.03 8.67
CA GLY A 25 3.50 13.28 8.07
C GLY A 25 2.81 13.63 6.74
N ARG A 26 3.09 14.81 6.19
CA ARG A 26 2.62 15.21 4.85
C ARG A 26 3.37 14.39 3.79
N THR A 27 2.75 13.34 3.26
CA THR A 27 3.28 12.61 2.11
C THR A 27 2.68 13.21 0.84
N TYR A 28 3.53 13.80 -0.02
CA TYR A 28 3.13 14.21 -1.36
C TYR A 28 3.06 12.96 -2.24
N LEU A 29 1.87 12.63 -2.74
CA LEU A 29 1.64 11.46 -3.58
C LEU A 29 1.90 11.87 -5.03
N ASP A 30 2.93 11.30 -5.63
CA ASP A 30 3.51 11.75 -6.91
C ASP A 30 2.51 11.64 -8.08
N PHE A 31 1.55 10.72 -8.01
CA PHE A 31 0.49 10.55 -8.99
C PHE A 31 -0.79 10.04 -8.33
N GLY A 32 -1.93 10.62 -8.74
CA GLY A 32 -3.28 10.27 -8.27
C GLY A 32 -3.65 11.00 -6.98
N SER A 33 -4.74 11.76 -7.03
CA SER A 33 -5.30 12.49 -5.88
C SER A 33 -5.89 11.54 -4.83
N THR A 34 -5.07 10.71 -4.20
CA THR A 34 -5.55 9.84 -3.14
C THR A 34 -5.80 10.64 -1.88
N LYS A 35 -7.09 10.75 -1.52
CA LYS A 35 -7.54 11.43 -0.30
C LYS A 35 -7.27 10.54 0.92
N LEU A 36 -6.02 10.47 1.34
CA LEU A 36 -5.67 9.88 2.64
C LEU A 36 -5.92 10.90 3.76
N PRO A 37 -6.43 10.45 4.92
CA PRO A 37 -6.50 11.32 6.09
C PRO A 37 -5.09 11.79 6.48
N ARG A 38 -4.99 13.00 7.03
CA ARG A 38 -3.71 13.66 7.35
C ARG A 38 -2.84 12.88 8.35
N ASP A 39 -3.45 12.00 9.13
CA ASP A 39 -2.78 11.13 10.11
C ASP A 39 -2.75 9.65 9.65
N PHE A 40 -2.94 9.39 8.35
CA PHE A 40 -2.88 8.03 7.83
C PHE A 40 -1.48 7.45 8.00
N VAL A 41 -1.41 6.31 8.69
CA VAL A 41 -0.20 5.49 8.84
C VAL A 41 -0.53 4.10 8.33
N GLY A 42 0.17 3.64 7.31
CA GLY A 42 -0.10 2.32 6.72
C GLY A 42 0.53 2.12 5.35
N TYR A 43 -0.01 1.19 4.59
CA TYR A 43 0.46 0.87 3.25
C TYR A 43 -0.61 1.25 2.23
N ARG A 44 -0.21 1.90 1.15
CA ARG A 44 -1.09 2.10 -0.01
C ARG A 44 -0.54 1.36 -1.22
N ILE A 45 -1.38 1.11 -2.20
CA ILE A 45 -0.90 0.65 -3.51
C ILE A 45 -0.45 1.88 -4.30
N LYS A 46 0.75 1.80 -4.89
CA LYS A 46 1.27 2.81 -5.81
C LYS A 46 0.32 3.00 -6.99
N ASP A 47 0.17 4.23 -7.44
CA ASP A 47 -0.67 4.62 -8.59
C ASP A 47 -2.17 4.37 -8.42
N THR A 48 -2.65 4.03 -7.20
CA THR A 48 -4.08 3.89 -6.93
C THR A 48 -4.48 4.48 -5.59
N ASP A 49 -5.80 4.66 -5.40
CA ASP A 49 -6.42 5.10 -4.15
C ASP A 49 -6.62 4.00 -3.10
N ASN A 50 -6.18 2.77 -3.42
CA ASN A 50 -6.43 1.63 -2.57
C ASN A 50 -5.41 1.54 -1.43
N ILE A 51 -5.92 1.22 -0.25
CA ILE A 51 -5.13 0.97 0.95
C ILE A 51 -4.94 -0.53 1.12
N ALA A 52 -3.72 -0.91 1.51
CA ALA A 52 -3.38 -2.26 1.89
C ALA A 52 -3.20 -2.35 3.42
N GLU A 53 -3.90 -3.30 4.02
CA GLU A 53 -3.85 -3.58 5.44
C GLU A 53 -2.90 -4.76 5.69
N PRO A 54 -1.84 -4.56 6.50
CA PRO A 54 -0.94 -5.64 6.87
C PRO A 54 -1.69 -6.64 7.76
N GLN A 55 -1.50 -7.92 7.49
CA GLN A 55 -2.03 -9.03 8.27
C GLN A 55 -0.98 -9.51 9.27
N LYS A 56 -1.42 -10.17 10.35
CA LYS A 56 -0.52 -10.74 11.38
C LYS A 56 0.49 -11.75 10.81
N ASP A 57 0.13 -12.38 9.68
CA ASP A 57 0.93 -13.39 8.98
C ASP A 57 2.04 -12.77 8.09
N GLY A 58 2.15 -11.44 8.03
CA GLY A 58 3.10 -10.75 7.16
C GLY A 58 2.63 -10.57 5.71
N THR A 59 1.41 -11.02 5.40
CA THR A 59 0.72 -10.75 4.13
C THR A 59 -0.01 -9.40 4.17
N PHE A 60 -0.40 -8.89 3.00
CA PHE A 60 -1.10 -7.62 2.83
C PHE A 60 -2.45 -7.87 2.17
N LYS A 61 -3.51 -7.28 2.72
CA LYS A 61 -4.86 -7.39 2.18
C LYS A 61 -5.31 -6.04 1.66
N ILE A 62 -5.77 -5.98 0.42
CA ILE A 62 -6.25 -4.72 -0.16
C ILE A 62 -7.74 -4.60 0.13
N LYS A 63 -8.16 -3.44 0.61
CA LYS A 63 -9.58 -3.17 0.82
C LYS A 63 -10.34 -3.27 -0.51
N GLY A 64 -11.33 -4.15 -0.58
CA GLY A 64 -12.13 -4.39 -1.79
C GLY A 64 -11.58 -5.47 -2.72
N VAL A 65 -10.45 -6.11 -2.41
CA VAL A 65 -9.92 -7.26 -3.14
C VAL A 65 -9.90 -8.48 -2.22
N GLN A 66 -10.34 -9.64 -2.74
CA GLN A 66 -10.34 -10.89 -1.97
C GLN A 66 -8.96 -11.54 -1.87
N ASP A 67 -8.03 -11.20 -2.77
CA ASP A 67 -6.64 -11.67 -2.74
C ASP A 67 -5.84 -11.11 -1.55
N THR A 68 -5.02 -12.00 -1.01
CA THR A 68 -3.89 -11.69 -0.13
C THR A 68 -2.61 -11.56 -0.94
N TYR A 69 -1.72 -10.66 -0.54
CA TYR A 69 -0.48 -10.35 -1.24
C TYR A 69 0.71 -10.59 -0.32
N SER A 70 1.76 -11.20 -0.85
CA SER A 70 3.00 -11.48 -0.10
C SER A 70 4.15 -10.69 -0.67
N ARG A 71 5.07 -10.21 0.18
CA ARG A 71 6.28 -9.51 -0.25
C ARG A 71 7.14 -10.43 -1.12
N ILE A 72 7.67 -9.88 -2.22
CA ILE A 72 8.61 -10.55 -3.13
C ILE A 72 9.91 -9.78 -3.25
#